data_AF-A0A4P7UF47-F1
#
_entry.id   AF-A0A4P7UF47-F1
#
_cell.length_a   1.000
_cell.length_b   1.000
_cell.length_c   1.000
_cell.angle_alpha   90.00
_cell.angle_beta   90.00
_cell.angle_gamma   90.00
#
_symmetry.space_group_name_H-M   'P 1'
#
loop_
_entity.id
_entity.type
_entity.pdbx_description
1 polymer ?
#
loop_
_entity_poly.entity_id
_entity_poly.type
_entity_poly.pdbx_seq_one_letter_code
_entity_poly.pdbx_strand_id
1 'polypeptide(L)'
;MTLRRTGAALALPLALSLAACGGDDDSKSDAESASASQQTESPDADASEAPAPTASSDGDDTSTSSPSQGPAVGASEPGASISAKEFGALLAAAFDKATTAKVAMTTESDQFSTSFSGDIDFTQDEPELAITMSGGALPDGTEGDVRLVDGALYMNTGMSGGKFVKIPAEQTAGMGLDLSALDPSSTVDVFTKAAKSIEYAGQEDVDGDAFHRYSMKLDPARMKIDKSVLAQYPKTIDYDIWFRRREAGPQIAMKIGKLGGTTVTYDAWGAPVKITAPPASDVIERPDMPDSPQG
;
A
#
# COMPACT_ATOMS: atom_id res chain seq x y z
N MET A 1 29.18 35.42 -4.92
CA MET A 1 30.31 34.76 -5.59
C MET A 1 29.77 34.07 -6.83
N THR A 2 30.30 34.47 -7.98
CA THR A 2 29.86 34.09 -9.33
C THR A 2 30.89 33.12 -9.94
N LEU A 3 30.44 32.36 -10.96
CA LEU A 3 31.12 31.44 -11.90
C LEU A 3 30.87 29.95 -11.59
N ARG A 4 30.04 29.22 -12.36
CA ARG A 4 30.16 28.75 -13.76
C ARG A 4 31.43 27.94 -14.04
N ARG A 5 31.28 26.66 -14.45
CA ARG A 5 31.68 26.14 -15.78
C ARG A 5 31.44 24.63 -15.98
N THR A 6 30.77 24.30 -17.11
CA THR A 6 31.03 23.22 -18.12
C THR A 6 31.60 21.88 -17.65
N GLY A 7 31.08 20.70 -18.01
CA GLY A 7 30.39 20.26 -19.23
C GLY A 7 31.28 19.27 -19.99
N ALA A 8 30.82 18.04 -20.26
CA ALA A 8 31.32 17.17 -21.32
C ALA A 8 30.37 15.98 -21.52
N ALA A 9 29.77 15.90 -22.71
CA ALA A 9 29.06 14.75 -23.22
C ALA A 9 30.06 13.79 -23.89
N LEU A 10 29.90 12.50 -23.66
CA LEU A 10 30.52 11.44 -24.46
C LEU A 10 29.44 10.42 -24.79
N ALA A 11 28.94 10.53 -26.02
CA ALA A 11 28.34 9.41 -26.72
C ALA A 11 29.46 8.66 -27.44
N LEU A 12 29.41 7.33 -27.45
CA LEU A 12 29.46 6.50 -28.67
C LEU A 12 29.28 5.00 -28.33
N PRO A 13 28.75 4.22 -29.29
CA PRO A 13 28.16 2.88 -29.13
C PRO A 13 29.14 1.77 -29.48
N LEU A 14 28.66 0.51 -29.52
CA LEU A 14 29.18 -0.73 -30.15
C LEU A 14 29.02 -1.88 -29.14
N ALA A 15 28.69 -3.14 -29.46
CA ALA A 15 28.14 -3.84 -30.60
C ALA A 15 27.90 -5.29 -30.11
N LEU A 16 27.10 -6.05 -30.86
CA LEU A 16 26.76 -7.47 -30.71
C LEU A 16 27.93 -8.41 -30.35
N SER A 17 27.63 -9.47 -29.60
CA SER A 17 27.95 -10.86 -30.04
C SER A 17 27.25 -11.92 -29.17
N LEU A 18 26.43 -12.75 -29.83
CA LEU A 18 26.13 -14.13 -29.43
C LEU A 18 27.39 -14.98 -29.68
N ALA A 19 27.72 -15.90 -28.77
CA ALA A 19 28.16 -17.27 -29.09
C ALA A 19 28.69 -18.01 -27.84
N ALA A 20 28.24 -19.27 -27.73
CA ALA A 20 29.02 -20.48 -27.43
C ALA A 20 29.66 -20.64 -26.03
N CYS A 21 29.31 -21.68 -25.27
CA CYS A 21 29.70 -23.10 -25.39
C CYS A 21 31.07 -23.40 -24.76
N GLY A 22 31.11 -24.45 -23.92
CA GLY A 22 32.30 -25.09 -23.36
C GLY A 22 32.73 -24.48 -22.03
N GLY A 23 32.73 -25.17 -20.88
CA GLY A 23 33.06 -26.58 -20.66
C GLY A 23 34.53 -26.68 -20.24
N ASP A 24 34.77 -26.90 -18.95
CA ASP A 24 35.84 -27.70 -18.31
C ASP A 24 35.86 -27.33 -16.81
N ASP A 25 35.40 -28.20 -15.92
CA ASP A 25 36.10 -29.32 -15.28
C ASP A 25 37.03 -28.85 -14.15
N ASP A 26 36.57 -29.04 -12.90
CA ASP A 26 37.47 -29.20 -11.77
C ASP A 26 36.89 -30.24 -10.81
N SER A 27 37.66 -31.31 -10.70
CA SER A 27 37.33 -32.57 -10.05
C SER A 27 37.45 -32.49 -8.53
N LYS A 28 36.45 -32.99 -7.79
CA LYS A 28 36.70 -33.76 -6.55
C LYS A 28 35.49 -34.59 -6.11
N SER A 29 35.71 -35.91 -6.16
CA SER A 29 35.32 -37.01 -5.25
C SER A 29 34.29 -36.68 -4.15
N ASP A 30 33.27 -37.48 -3.85
CA ASP A 30 33.11 -38.93 -3.91
C ASP A 30 31.63 -39.28 -4.13
N ALA A 31 31.34 -40.36 -4.87
CA ALA A 31 30.04 -41.00 -4.89
C ALA A 31 30.17 -42.46 -4.46
N GLU A 32 29.42 -42.83 -3.42
CA GLU A 32 29.18 -44.20 -2.99
C GLU A 32 28.32 -44.96 -4.01
N SER A 33 28.80 -46.15 -4.35
CA SER A 33 28.03 -47.39 -4.58
C SER A 33 26.95 -47.45 -5.68
N ALA A 34 27.41 -47.88 -6.86
CA ALA A 34 26.97 -49.07 -7.61
C ALA A 34 25.50 -49.54 -7.54
N SER A 35 24.82 -49.58 -8.70
CA SER A 35 24.50 -50.84 -9.40
C SER A 35 23.62 -50.68 -10.65
N ALA A 36 23.93 -51.54 -11.62
CA ALA A 36 23.04 -52.22 -12.57
C ALA A 36 22.53 -51.48 -13.83
N SER A 37 23.33 -51.68 -14.88
CA SER A 37 23.04 -51.97 -16.30
C SER A 37 21.61 -52.35 -16.72
N GLN A 38 21.15 -51.79 -17.86
CA GLN A 38 20.92 -52.44 -19.18
C GLN A 38 20.21 -51.44 -20.12
N GLN A 39 20.77 -51.13 -21.30
CA GLN A 39 20.42 -51.71 -22.63
C GLN A 39 18.90 -51.54 -22.95
N THR A 40 18.44 -51.06 -24.10
CA THR A 40 18.96 -51.19 -25.48
C THR A 40 18.19 -50.24 -26.43
N GLU A 41 18.79 -49.99 -27.59
CA GLU A 41 18.14 -49.81 -28.91
C GLU A 41 17.47 -48.48 -29.29
N SER A 42 18.25 -47.66 -30.00
CA SER A 42 17.89 -46.92 -31.24
C SER A 42 17.36 -47.88 -32.34
N PRO A 43 16.93 -47.46 -33.56
CA PRO A 43 17.14 -46.14 -34.16
C PRO A 43 16.05 -45.64 -35.15
N ASP A 44 16.39 -44.49 -35.78
CA ASP A 44 16.13 -44.08 -37.17
C ASP A 44 14.67 -43.85 -37.63
N ALA A 45 14.37 -42.92 -38.52
CA ALA A 45 15.05 -41.77 -39.12
C ALA A 45 14.02 -41.17 -40.10
N ASP A 46 14.30 -39.94 -40.53
CA ASP A 46 13.94 -39.40 -41.85
C ASP A 46 12.47 -39.06 -42.10
N ALA A 47 12.11 -38.00 -42.81
CA ALA A 47 12.73 -36.75 -43.24
C ALA A 47 11.67 -36.10 -44.15
N SER A 48 11.74 -34.78 -44.26
CA SER A 48 11.13 -33.97 -45.33
C SER A 48 9.59 -33.96 -45.37
N GLU A 49 8.92 -32.86 -45.70
CA GLU A 49 9.28 -31.80 -46.61
C GLU A 49 8.42 -30.57 -46.30
N ALA A 50 8.97 -29.38 -46.51
CA ALA A 50 8.19 -28.16 -46.60
C ALA A 50 7.19 -28.23 -47.77
N PRO A 51 6.10 -27.46 -47.73
CA PRO A 51 6.17 -26.21 -48.47
C PRO A 51 5.44 -25.03 -47.80
N ALA A 52 6.00 -23.83 -47.97
CA ALA A 52 5.22 -22.59 -48.07
C ALA A 52 4.88 -22.39 -49.57
N PRO A 53 4.05 -21.43 -50.02
CA PRO A 53 3.45 -20.29 -49.29
C PRO A 53 1.97 -19.99 -49.64
N THR A 54 1.27 -19.16 -48.87
CA THR A 54 0.48 -18.00 -49.39
C THR A 54 -0.19 -17.21 -48.25
N ALA A 55 -0.30 -15.90 -48.48
CA ALA A 55 -0.83 -14.89 -47.60
C ALA A 55 -2.35 -14.97 -47.42
N SER A 56 -2.85 -14.57 -46.24
CA SER A 56 -4.07 -13.79 -46.07
C SER A 56 -4.03 -13.08 -44.71
N SER A 57 -4.27 -11.77 -44.77
CA SER A 57 -4.65 -10.93 -43.65
C SER A 57 -5.94 -11.45 -43.02
N ASP A 58 -6.04 -11.42 -41.70
CA ASP A 58 -7.13 -10.73 -41.01
C ASP A 58 -6.82 -10.71 -39.51
N GLY A 59 -7.10 -9.56 -38.90
CA GLY A 59 -6.80 -9.29 -37.50
C GLY A 59 -7.62 -10.16 -36.58
N ASP A 60 -6.94 -10.87 -35.68
CA ASP A 60 -7.54 -11.37 -34.47
C ASP A 60 -7.04 -10.48 -33.33
N ASP A 61 -7.83 -9.43 -33.10
CA ASP A 61 -7.77 -8.57 -31.94
C ASP A 61 -8.22 -9.43 -30.76
N THR A 62 -7.29 -10.22 -30.20
CA THR A 62 -7.48 -10.91 -28.93
C THR A 62 -7.61 -9.85 -27.85
N SER A 63 -8.83 -9.36 -27.71
CA SER A 63 -9.33 -8.67 -26.53
C SER A 63 -9.21 -9.61 -25.35
N THR A 64 -8.05 -9.57 -24.70
CA THR A 64 -7.84 -10.10 -23.36
C THR A 64 -8.87 -9.45 -22.45
N SER A 65 -9.91 -10.21 -22.14
CA SER A 65 -10.90 -9.86 -21.14
C SER A 65 -10.22 -9.95 -19.78
N SER A 66 -9.65 -8.83 -19.33
CA SER A 66 -9.10 -8.68 -17.98
C SER A 66 -10.25 -8.58 -16.97
N PRO A 67 -10.13 -9.21 -15.77
CA PRO A 67 -11.27 -9.38 -14.88
C PRO A 67 -11.64 -8.08 -14.14
N SER A 68 -12.95 -7.83 -14.10
CA SER A 68 -13.68 -6.98 -13.14
C SER A 68 -13.21 -5.53 -12.97
N GLN A 69 -13.48 -4.71 -13.99
CA GLN A 69 -13.55 -3.25 -13.87
C GLN A 69 -14.73 -2.85 -12.96
N GLY A 70 -14.42 -2.50 -11.70
CA GLY A 70 -15.34 -1.64 -10.96
C GLY A 70 -15.43 -0.27 -11.66
N PRO A 71 -16.60 0.38 -11.69
CA PRO A 71 -16.75 1.61 -12.45
C PRO A 71 -15.87 2.72 -11.89
N ALA A 72 -15.08 3.36 -12.75
CA ALA A 72 -14.64 4.73 -12.52
C ALA A 72 -15.89 5.61 -12.43
N VAL A 73 -16.17 6.15 -11.24
CA VAL A 73 -17.35 7.00 -11.06
C VAL A 73 -17.02 8.41 -11.57
N GLY A 74 -17.77 8.89 -12.55
CA GLY A 74 -17.89 10.31 -12.88
C GLY A 74 -16.86 10.91 -13.87
N ALA A 75 -15.79 10.19 -14.22
CA ALA A 75 -14.80 10.70 -15.18
C ALA A 75 -14.27 9.57 -16.07
N SER A 76 -14.61 9.63 -17.36
CA SER A 76 -14.12 8.65 -18.34
C SER A 76 -12.76 9.03 -18.94
N GLU A 77 -12.33 10.28 -18.80
CA GLU A 77 -11.09 10.79 -19.42
C GLU A 77 -10.13 11.37 -18.37
N PRO A 78 -8.82 11.07 -18.45
CA PRO A 78 -7.80 11.71 -17.62
C PRO A 78 -7.85 13.24 -17.74
N GLY A 79 -7.66 13.93 -16.61
CA GLY A 79 -7.77 15.38 -16.49
C GLY A 79 -9.19 15.90 -16.23
N ALA A 80 -10.22 15.05 -16.23
CA ALA A 80 -11.56 15.46 -15.88
C ALA A 80 -11.66 15.82 -14.40
N SER A 81 -12.25 16.99 -14.11
CA SER A 81 -12.54 17.40 -12.74
C SER A 81 -13.75 16.64 -12.21
N ILE A 82 -13.64 16.14 -10.98
CA ILE A 82 -14.71 15.43 -10.27
C ILE A 82 -15.17 16.31 -9.11
N SER A 83 -16.49 16.35 -8.86
CA SER A 83 -16.99 17.07 -7.70
C SER A 83 -16.66 16.32 -6.40
N ALA A 84 -16.50 17.08 -5.30
CA ALA A 84 -16.34 16.48 -3.97
C ALA A 84 -17.47 15.50 -3.63
N LYS A 85 -18.70 15.78 -4.07
CA LYS A 85 -19.85 14.90 -3.85
C LYS A 85 -19.70 13.55 -4.57
N GLU A 86 -19.29 13.55 -5.83
CA GLU A 86 -19.08 12.33 -6.61
C GLU A 86 -17.93 11.50 -6.05
N PHE A 87 -16.82 12.14 -5.70
CA PHE A 87 -15.70 11.47 -5.06
C PHE A 87 -16.07 10.90 -3.68
N GLY A 88 -16.83 11.65 -2.88
CA GLY A 88 -17.35 11.16 -1.60
C GLY A 88 -18.26 9.95 -1.77
N ALA A 89 -19.10 9.93 -2.80
CA ALA A 89 -19.94 8.78 -3.13
C ALA A 89 -19.11 7.57 -3.57
N LEU A 90 -18.02 7.77 -4.32
CA LEU A 90 -17.07 6.72 -4.68
C LEU A 90 -16.45 6.08 -3.44
N LEU A 91 -15.95 6.91 -2.51
CA LEU A 91 -15.32 6.43 -1.28
C LEU A 91 -16.34 5.79 -0.33
N ALA A 92 -17.53 6.37 -0.18
CA ALA A 92 -18.60 5.75 0.60
C ALA A 92 -19.03 4.40 0.02
N ALA A 93 -19.14 4.28 -1.31
CA ALA A 93 -19.47 3.02 -1.98
C ALA A 93 -18.35 1.98 -1.91
N ALA A 94 -17.11 2.38 -1.60
CA ALA A 94 -16.02 1.46 -1.34
C ALA A 94 -16.21 0.74 0.00
N PHE A 95 -16.64 1.49 1.01
CA PHE A 95 -16.90 0.98 2.36
C PHE A 95 -18.37 0.58 2.58
N ASP A 96 -19.21 0.65 1.55
CA ASP A 96 -20.59 0.17 1.62
C ASP A 96 -20.57 -1.33 1.90
N LYS A 97 -21.16 -1.72 3.05
CA LYS A 97 -21.12 -3.10 3.60
C LYS A 97 -19.76 -3.55 4.14
N ALA A 98 -18.84 -2.63 4.39
CA ALA A 98 -17.69 -2.88 5.23
C ALA A 98 -18.17 -3.46 6.58
N THR A 99 -17.69 -4.64 6.93
CA THR A 99 -17.96 -5.28 8.22
C THR A 99 -16.62 -5.46 8.91
N THR A 100 -15.87 -6.45 8.45
CA THR A 100 -14.51 -6.71 8.90
C THR A 100 -13.59 -6.75 7.69
N ALA A 101 -12.30 -6.48 7.88
CA ALA A 101 -11.29 -6.64 6.84
C ALA A 101 -9.94 -6.95 7.47
N LYS A 102 -9.06 -7.56 6.68
CA LYS A 102 -7.63 -7.49 6.91
C LYS A 102 -7.10 -6.20 6.34
N VAL A 103 -6.30 -5.50 7.11
CA VAL A 103 -5.63 -4.26 6.71
C VAL A 103 -4.14 -4.53 6.60
N ALA A 104 -3.52 -4.04 5.52
CA ALA A 104 -2.09 -3.96 5.37
C ALA A 104 -1.73 -2.53 4.95
N MET A 105 -0.89 -1.86 5.72
CA MET A 105 -0.44 -0.50 5.43
C MET A 105 1.08 -0.48 5.37
N THR A 106 1.64 0.17 4.36
CA THR A 106 3.08 0.41 4.26
C THR A 106 3.30 1.90 4.12
N THR A 107 4.10 2.46 5.02
CA THR A 107 4.57 3.84 4.95
C THR A 107 6.04 3.85 4.58
N GLU A 108 6.35 4.51 3.47
CA GLU A 108 7.71 4.65 2.96
C GLU A 108 8.14 6.13 3.02
N SER A 109 9.32 6.34 3.59
CA SER A 109 10.05 7.60 3.55
C SER A 109 11.48 7.35 3.07
N ASP A 110 12.20 8.40 2.70
CA ASP A 110 13.60 8.30 2.25
C ASP A 110 14.54 7.65 3.28
N GLN A 111 14.14 7.58 4.55
CA GLN A 111 14.98 7.12 5.66
C GLN A 111 14.47 5.85 6.35
N PHE A 112 13.17 5.57 6.32
CA PHE A 112 12.57 4.43 7.02
C PHE A 112 11.36 3.90 6.24
N SER A 113 11.18 2.57 6.25
CA SER A 113 9.93 1.92 5.91
C SER A 113 9.31 1.32 7.18
N THR A 114 8.00 1.47 7.33
CA THR A 114 7.22 0.84 8.40
C THR A 114 6.02 0.17 7.77
N SER A 115 5.74 -1.07 8.14
CA SER A 115 4.55 -1.79 7.72
C SER A 115 3.65 -2.07 8.92
N PHE A 116 2.36 -2.12 8.65
CA PHE A 116 1.30 -2.48 9.57
C PHE A 116 0.49 -3.59 8.91
N SER A 117 0.14 -4.63 9.64
CA SER A 117 -0.76 -5.67 9.13
C SER A 117 -1.63 -6.22 10.24
N GLY A 118 -2.91 -6.43 9.98
CA GLY A 118 -3.80 -7.04 10.95
C GLY A 118 -5.25 -6.98 10.53
N ASP A 119 -6.14 -6.87 11.51
CA ASP A 119 -7.58 -6.94 11.34
C ASP A 119 -8.24 -5.64 11.82
N ILE A 120 -9.32 -5.24 11.14
CA ILE A 120 -10.19 -4.12 11.50
C ILE A 120 -11.66 -4.58 11.48
N ASP A 121 -12.43 -4.13 12.45
CA ASP A 121 -13.86 -4.35 12.57
C ASP A 121 -14.59 -2.99 12.59
N PHE A 122 -15.44 -2.78 11.60
CA PHE A 122 -16.26 -1.59 11.40
C PHE A 122 -17.72 -1.78 11.89
N THR A 123 -18.06 -2.93 12.46
CA THR A 123 -19.44 -3.27 12.83
C THR A 123 -19.89 -2.66 14.15
N GLN A 124 -18.95 -2.18 14.96
CA GLN A 124 -19.19 -1.47 16.21
C GLN A 124 -19.39 0.04 15.96
N ASP A 125 -19.97 0.75 16.94
CA ASP A 125 -20.13 2.21 16.86
C ASP A 125 -18.77 2.94 16.76
N GLU A 126 -17.73 2.39 17.40
CA GLU A 126 -16.34 2.79 17.24
C GLU A 126 -15.56 1.62 16.62
N PRO A 127 -14.80 1.82 15.53
CA PRO A 127 -14.08 0.72 14.90
C PRO A 127 -13.05 0.13 15.84
N GLU A 128 -12.93 -1.20 15.83
CA GLU A 128 -11.89 -1.91 16.56
C GLU A 128 -10.77 -2.32 15.60
N LEU A 129 -9.53 -2.32 16.07
CA LEU A 129 -8.38 -2.76 15.27
C LEU A 129 -7.40 -3.58 16.10
N ALA A 130 -6.73 -4.53 15.48
CA ALA A 130 -5.54 -5.17 16.00
C ALA A 130 -4.54 -5.32 14.85
N ILE A 131 -3.43 -4.57 14.92
CA ILE A 131 -2.41 -4.55 13.89
C ILE A 131 -1.03 -4.78 14.49
N THR A 132 -0.23 -5.56 13.79
CA THR A 132 1.20 -5.71 14.03
C THR A 132 1.94 -4.63 13.25
N MET A 133 2.79 -3.88 13.94
CA MET A 133 3.70 -2.90 13.34
C MET A 133 5.09 -3.51 13.18
N SER A 134 5.75 -3.31 12.05
CA SER A 134 7.13 -3.77 11.84
C SER A 134 7.93 -2.75 11.01
N GLY A 135 9.26 -2.82 11.07
CA GLY A 135 10.15 -1.96 10.28
C GLY A 135 10.92 -0.91 11.09
N GLY A 136 11.39 0.13 10.41
CA GLY A 136 12.41 1.06 10.91
C GLY A 136 11.99 1.98 12.05
N ALA A 137 10.69 2.09 12.35
CA ALA A 137 10.18 2.76 13.56
C ALA A 137 10.37 1.91 14.85
N LEU A 138 10.68 0.63 14.66
CA LEU A 138 11.07 -0.44 15.57
C LEU A 138 12.42 -0.33 16.33
N PRO A 139 12.54 -0.42 17.67
CA PRO A 139 13.83 -0.80 18.25
C PRO A 139 14.21 -2.22 17.77
N ASP A 140 15.43 -2.39 17.29
CA ASP A 140 16.05 -3.69 16.96
C ASP A 140 15.25 -4.58 15.99
N GLY A 141 14.39 -3.99 15.15
CA GLY A 141 13.55 -4.75 14.20
C GLY A 141 12.45 -5.59 14.86
N THR A 142 12.14 -5.31 16.13
CA THR A 142 11.06 -5.99 16.88
C THR A 142 9.70 -5.68 16.26
N GLU A 143 8.77 -6.62 16.32
CA GLU A 143 7.36 -6.36 16.00
C GLU A 143 6.67 -5.63 17.15
N GLY A 144 5.86 -4.64 16.81
CA GLY A 144 4.97 -3.95 17.73
C GLY A 144 3.54 -4.46 17.57
N ASP A 145 2.73 -4.34 18.62
CA ASP A 145 1.31 -4.70 18.62
C ASP A 145 0.52 -3.44 18.99
N VAL A 146 -0.43 -3.08 18.13
CA VAL A 146 -1.32 -1.94 18.30
C VAL A 146 -2.76 -2.43 18.26
N ARG A 147 -3.55 -2.09 19.29
CA ARG A 147 -4.97 -2.44 19.36
C ARG A 147 -5.81 -1.23 19.69
N LEU A 148 -6.95 -1.08 19.04
CA LEU A 148 -8.01 -0.15 19.42
C LEU A 148 -9.21 -0.99 19.82
N VAL A 149 -9.58 -0.93 21.11
CA VAL A 149 -10.67 -1.71 21.69
C VAL A 149 -11.38 -0.82 22.71
N ASP A 150 -12.71 -0.77 22.65
CA ASP A 150 -13.53 0.07 23.54
C ASP A 150 -13.04 1.54 23.60
N GLY A 151 -12.66 2.12 22.45
CA GLY A 151 -12.16 3.50 22.37
C GLY A 151 -10.78 3.72 23.01
N ALA A 152 -10.08 2.69 23.48
CA ALA A 152 -8.73 2.82 24.04
C ALA A 152 -7.67 2.25 23.09
N LEU A 153 -6.60 3.01 22.87
CA LEU A 153 -5.45 2.58 22.10
C LEU A 153 -4.46 1.87 23.04
N TYR A 154 -4.09 0.63 22.71
CA TYR A 154 -3.09 -0.17 23.39
C TYR A 154 -1.91 -0.34 22.46
N MET A 155 -0.72 0.04 22.92
CA MET A 155 0.48 0.01 22.08
C MET A 155 1.62 -0.69 22.80
N ASN A 156 2.17 -1.72 22.17
CA ASN A 156 3.40 -2.38 22.55
C ASN A 156 4.44 -2.15 21.46
N THR A 157 5.49 -1.40 21.77
CA THR A 157 6.61 -1.12 20.84
C THR A 157 7.91 -1.79 21.30
N GLY A 158 7.84 -2.70 22.27
CA GLY A 158 9.02 -3.27 22.95
C GLY A 158 9.68 -2.31 23.96
N MET A 159 9.53 -0.99 23.81
CA MET A 159 10.17 0.02 24.67
C MET A 159 9.69 -0.01 26.13
N SER A 160 8.47 -0.48 26.37
CA SER A 160 7.86 -0.57 27.71
C SER A 160 8.12 -1.92 28.38
N GLY A 161 9.29 -2.53 28.13
CA GLY A 161 9.61 -3.87 28.62
C GLY A 161 8.67 -4.94 28.08
N GLY A 162 8.22 -4.77 26.84
CA GLY A 162 7.25 -5.66 26.18
C GLY A 162 5.81 -5.58 26.72
N LYS A 163 5.48 -4.59 27.55
CA LYS A 163 4.10 -4.32 27.99
C LYS A 163 3.38 -3.36 27.04
N PHE A 164 2.05 -3.43 27.04
CA PHE A 164 1.18 -2.48 26.35
C PHE A 164 1.02 -1.22 27.19
N VAL A 165 1.22 -0.07 26.56
CA VAL A 165 0.81 1.22 27.11
C VAL A 165 -0.63 1.47 26.68
N LYS A 166 -1.53 1.69 27.66
CA LYS A 166 -2.91 2.13 27.39
C LYS A 166 -2.96 3.65 27.25
N ILE A 167 -3.56 4.12 26.15
CA ILE A 167 -3.79 5.52 25.83
C ILE A 167 -5.30 5.69 25.62
N PRO A 168 -6.00 6.44 26.50
CA PRO A 168 -7.42 6.75 26.30
C PRO A 168 -7.65 7.57 25.02
N ALA A 169 -8.79 7.39 24.34
CA ALA A 169 -9.17 8.12 23.12
C ALA A 169 -8.99 9.64 23.26
N GLU A 170 -9.41 10.22 24.39
CA GLU A 170 -9.32 11.66 24.63
C GLU A 170 -7.88 12.19 24.62
N GLN A 171 -6.89 11.30 24.78
CA GLN A 171 -5.48 11.65 24.78
C GLN A 171 -4.74 11.27 23.48
N THR A 172 -5.41 10.67 22.48
CA THR A 172 -4.78 10.33 21.19
C THR A 172 -4.60 11.56 20.31
N ALA A 173 -5.50 12.54 20.40
CA ALA A 173 -5.43 13.78 19.65
C ALA A 173 -4.12 14.54 19.94
N GLY A 174 -3.66 14.55 21.20
CA GLY A 174 -2.38 15.15 21.61
C GLY A 174 -1.15 14.46 20.99
N MET A 175 -1.32 13.26 20.44
CA MET A 175 -0.29 12.53 19.70
C MET A 175 -0.42 12.72 18.18
N GLY A 176 -1.36 13.55 17.72
CA GLY A 176 -1.70 13.71 16.32
C GLY A 176 -2.48 12.53 15.73
N LEU A 177 -3.01 11.64 16.57
CA LEU A 177 -3.81 10.49 16.15
C LEU A 177 -5.30 10.81 16.30
N ASP A 178 -5.96 11.03 15.17
CA ASP A 178 -7.41 11.19 15.10
C ASP A 178 -8.06 9.83 14.83
N LEU A 179 -8.65 9.23 15.86
CA LEU A 179 -9.32 7.94 15.74
C LEU A 179 -10.56 8.01 14.85
N SER A 180 -11.16 9.21 14.66
CA SER A 180 -12.29 9.36 13.74
C SER A 180 -11.88 9.15 12.28
N ALA A 181 -10.59 9.23 11.94
CA ALA A 181 -10.08 8.89 10.62
C ALA A 181 -10.18 7.39 10.29
N LEU A 182 -10.47 6.53 11.28
CA LEU A 182 -10.73 5.10 11.06
C LEU A 182 -12.17 4.85 10.66
N ASP A 183 -13.10 5.76 10.99
CA ASP A 183 -14.48 5.70 10.55
C ASP A 183 -14.56 6.11 9.06
N PRO A 184 -15.05 5.22 8.17
CA PRO A 184 -15.18 5.52 6.76
C PRO A 184 -16.05 6.74 6.46
N SER A 185 -17.13 6.95 7.21
CA SER A 185 -18.06 8.06 7.03
C SER A 185 -17.42 9.40 7.40
N SER A 186 -16.67 9.43 8.51
CA SER A 186 -15.90 10.60 8.94
C SER A 186 -14.80 10.92 7.94
N THR A 187 -14.11 9.90 7.42
CA THR A 187 -13.08 10.05 6.38
C THR A 187 -13.66 10.64 5.09
N VAL A 188 -14.82 10.15 4.63
CA VAL A 188 -15.55 10.72 3.47
C VAL A 188 -15.88 12.20 3.73
N ASP A 189 -16.43 12.52 4.90
CA ASP A 189 -16.79 13.90 5.26
C ASP A 189 -15.57 14.85 5.24
N VAL A 190 -14.45 14.41 5.81
CA VAL A 190 -13.20 15.16 5.83
C VAL A 190 -12.70 15.44 4.41
N PHE A 191 -12.58 14.42 3.56
CA PHE A 191 -12.08 14.61 2.20
C PHE A 191 -13.01 15.50 1.36
N THR A 192 -14.33 15.29 1.45
CA THR A 192 -15.29 16.11 0.70
C THR A 192 -15.34 17.56 1.15
N LYS A 193 -15.19 17.83 2.45
CA LYS A 193 -15.14 19.19 2.99
C LYS A 193 -13.81 19.88 2.77
N ALA A 194 -12.69 19.15 2.81
CA ALA A 194 -11.37 19.75 2.69
C ALA A 194 -10.92 19.92 1.23
N ALA A 195 -11.50 19.16 0.29
CA ALA A 195 -11.15 19.26 -1.13
C ALA A 195 -11.38 20.66 -1.72
N LYS A 196 -10.32 21.21 -2.32
CA LYS A 196 -10.32 22.38 -3.21
C LYS A 196 -10.55 21.97 -4.66
N SER A 197 -9.93 20.88 -5.08
CA SER A 197 -10.09 20.29 -6.41
C SER A 197 -9.85 18.79 -6.34
N ILE A 198 -10.55 18.04 -7.18
CA ILE A 198 -10.35 16.62 -7.41
C ILE A 198 -10.35 16.41 -8.92
N GLU A 199 -9.36 15.68 -9.41
CA GLU A 199 -9.16 15.39 -10.83
C GLU A 199 -8.92 13.90 -10.99
N TYR A 200 -9.62 13.27 -11.94
CA TYR A 200 -9.28 11.91 -12.34
C TYR A 200 -8.04 11.96 -13.20
N ALA A 201 -6.98 11.27 -12.78
CA ALA A 201 -5.70 11.28 -13.47
C ALA A 201 -5.54 10.11 -14.46
N GLY A 202 -6.53 9.22 -14.55
CA GLY A 202 -6.50 8.04 -15.42
C GLY A 202 -6.24 6.75 -14.65
N GLN A 203 -6.00 5.68 -15.41
CA GLN A 203 -5.55 4.41 -14.84
C GLN A 203 -4.02 4.40 -14.74
N GLU A 204 -3.51 3.82 -13.67
CA GLU A 204 -2.08 3.63 -13.42
C GLU A 204 -1.86 2.23 -12.84
N ASP A 205 -0.82 1.56 -13.32
CA ASP A 205 -0.38 0.29 -12.74
C ASP A 205 0.40 0.53 -11.45
N VAL A 206 -0.06 -0.07 -10.36
CA VAL A 206 0.65 -0.10 -9.07
C VAL A 206 0.87 -1.57 -8.73
N ASP A 207 2.15 -1.96 -8.69
CA ASP A 207 2.59 -3.34 -8.40
C ASP A 207 1.95 -4.42 -9.30
N GLY A 208 1.75 -4.09 -10.59
CA GLY A 208 1.21 -5.02 -11.59
C GLY A 208 -0.32 -5.12 -11.63
N ASP A 209 -1.01 -4.25 -10.89
CA ASP A 209 -2.45 -4.14 -10.91
C ASP A 209 -2.90 -2.74 -11.36
N ALA A 210 -3.96 -2.67 -12.17
CA ALA A 210 -4.53 -1.41 -12.60
C ALA A 210 -5.36 -0.73 -11.49
N PHE A 211 -5.08 0.54 -11.24
CA PHE A 211 -5.82 1.41 -10.33
C PHE A 211 -6.30 2.67 -11.04
N HIS A 212 -7.45 3.19 -10.62
CA HIS A 212 -7.90 4.53 -10.99
C HIS A 212 -7.23 5.56 -10.07
N ARG A 213 -6.40 6.45 -10.62
CA ARG A 213 -5.76 7.52 -9.87
C ARG A 213 -6.63 8.78 -9.84
N TYR A 214 -6.77 9.36 -8.67
CA TYR A 214 -7.40 10.65 -8.41
C TYR A 214 -6.38 11.57 -7.75
N SER A 215 -6.19 12.75 -8.31
CA SER A 215 -5.34 13.79 -7.73
C SER A 215 -6.22 14.84 -7.06
N MET A 216 -5.90 15.19 -5.83
CA MET A 216 -6.71 16.06 -4.99
C MET A 216 -5.85 17.12 -4.32
N LYS A 217 -6.41 18.32 -4.20
CA LYS A 217 -5.83 19.41 -3.42
C LYS A 217 -6.68 19.63 -2.19
N LEU A 218 -6.12 19.38 -1.01
CA LEU A 218 -6.79 19.60 0.25
C LEU A 218 -6.44 20.95 0.85
N ASP A 219 -7.40 21.56 1.55
CA ASP A 219 -7.20 22.72 2.40
C ASP A 219 -7.17 22.29 3.88
N PRO A 220 -5.99 22.26 4.52
CA PRO A 220 -5.88 21.91 5.93
C PRO A 220 -6.69 22.85 6.84
N ALA A 221 -6.90 24.10 6.43
CA ALA A 221 -7.70 25.05 7.20
C ALA A 221 -9.21 24.71 7.21
N ARG A 222 -9.66 23.81 6.32
CA ARG A 222 -11.03 23.28 6.30
C ARG A 222 -11.17 21.97 7.07
N MET A 223 -10.07 21.43 7.58
CA MET A 223 -10.03 20.25 8.44
C MET A 223 -10.06 20.69 9.91
N LYS A 224 -10.58 19.84 10.80
CA LYS A 224 -10.63 20.12 12.25
C LYS A 224 -9.27 19.82 12.91
N ILE A 225 -8.23 20.50 12.45
CA ILE A 225 -6.86 20.31 12.94
C ILE A 225 -6.54 21.40 13.98
N ASP A 226 -5.88 21.03 15.07
CA ASP A 226 -5.39 21.98 16.07
C ASP A 226 -4.49 23.05 15.45
N LYS A 227 -4.58 24.29 15.92
CA LYS A 227 -3.84 25.43 15.33
C LYS A 227 -2.33 25.24 15.34
N SER A 228 -1.79 24.62 16.39
CA SER A 228 -0.35 24.32 16.54
C SER A 228 0.12 23.28 15.52
N VAL A 229 -0.74 22.33 15.16
CA VAL A 229 -0.48 21.31 14.14
C VAL A 229 -0.70 21.89 12.74
N LEU A 230 -1.76 22.67 12.54
CA LEU A 230 -2.09 23.34 11.27
C LEU A 230 -0.95 24.25 10.78
N ALA A 231 -0.23 24.90 11.70
CA ALA A 231 0.92 25.74 11.37
C ALA A 231 2.09 24.97 10.71
N GLN A 232 2.13 23.65 10.85
CA GLN A 232 3.14 22.77 10.27
C GLN A 232 2.78 22.34 8.85
N TYR A 233 1.53 22.54 8.42
CA TYR A 233 1.05 22.15 7.10
C TYR A 233 1.14 23.30 6.08
N PRO A 234 1.39 22.99 4.79
CA PRO A 234 1.24 23.98 3.73
C PRO A 234 -0.23 24.40 3.58
N LYS A 235 -0.46 25.56 2.94
CA LYS A 235 -1.83 26.06 2.65
C LYS A 235 -2.67 25.12 1.79
N THR A 236 -2.01 24.25 1.04
CA THR A 236 -2.62 23.23 0.20
C THR A 236 -1.77 21.98 0.30
N ILE A 237 -2.40 20.83 0.51
CA ILE A 237 -1.75 19.52 0.46
C ILE A 237 -2.17 18.85 -0.84
N ASP A 238 -1.19 18.47 -1.67
CA ASP A 238 -1.43 17.62 -2.83
C ASP A 238 -1.49 16.15 -2.38
N TYR A 239 -2.53 15.45 -2.79
CA TYR A 239 -2.87 14.10 -2.36
C TYR A 239 -3.25 13.28 -3.58
N ASP A 240 -2.57 12.16 -3.82
CA ASP A 240 -2.96 11.19 -4.86
C ASP A 240 -3.58 9.96 -4.19
N ILE A 241 -4.70 9.50 -4.75
CA ILE A 241 -5.43 8.31 -4.29
C ILE A 241 -5.58 7.38 -5.48
N TRP A 242 -5.10 6.16 -5.35
CA TRP A 242 -5.31 5.07 -6.30
C TRP A 242 -6.39 4.16 -5.75
N PHE A 243 -7.45 3.99 -6.54
CA PHE A 243 -8.59 3.17 -6.17
C PHE A 243 -8.73 2.00 -7.13
N ARG A 244 -8.86 0.78 -6.57
CA ARG A 244 -9.35 -0.38 -7.32
C ARG A 244 -10.47 -1.05 -6.56
N ARG A 245 -11.45 -1.57 -7.29
CA ARG A 245 -12.49 -2.43 -6.72
C ARG A 245 -12.18 -3.87 -7.12
N ARG A 246 -12.14 -4.78 -6.15
CA ARG A 246 -12.07 -6.22 -6.36
C ARG A 246 -13.38 -6.86 -5.91
N GLU A 247 -13.63 -8.10 -6.31
CA GLU A 247 -14.73 -8.89 -5.76
C GLU A 247 -14.64 -9.02 -4.24
N ALA A 248 -13.40 -9.12 -3.73
CA ALA A 248 -13.13 -9.19 -2.30
C ALA A 248 -13.40 -7.87 -1.57
N GLY A 249 -13.45 -6.70 -2.23
CA GLY A 249 -13.61 -5.39 -1.62
C GLY A 249 -12.72 -4.30 -2.25
N PRO A 250 -12.73 -3.06 -1.74
CA PRO A 250 -11.89 -1.99 -2.26
C PRO A 250 -10.43 -2.12 -1.84
N GLN A 251 -9.53 -1.58 -2.65
CA GLN A 251 -8.16 -1.34 -2.25
C GLN A 251 -7.72 0.08 -2.64
N ILE A 252 -6.97 0.72 -1.73
CA ILE A 252 -6.76 2.16 -1.71
C ILE A 252 -5.28 2.49 -1.46
N ALA A 253 -4.50 2.71 -2.50
CA ALA A 253 -3.16 3.27 -2.30
C ALA A 253 -3.25 4.79 -2.16
N MET A 254 -2.45 5.39 -1.27
CA MET A 254 -2.47 6.84 -1.04
C MET A 254 -1.04 7.39 -1.06
N LYS A 255 -0.89 8.63 -1.53
CA LYS A 255 0.39 9.34 -1.47
C LYS A 255 0.16 10.78 -1.07
N ILE A 256 0.87 11.19 -0.02
CA ILE A 256 0.73 12.53 0.55
C ILE A 256 1.95 13.36 0.13
N GLY A 257 1.86 14.04 -1.01
CA GLY A 257 2.87 14.98 -1.50
C GLY A 257 4.32 14.58 -1.21
N LYS A 258 5.09 15.48 -0.59
CA LYS A 258 6.50 15.26 -0.21
C LYS A 258 6.70 14.48 1.10
N LEU A 259 5.62 14.04 1.75
CA LEU A 259 5.67 13.39 3.07
C LEU A 259 5.82 11.86 2.98
N GLY A 260 5.84 11.29 1.77
CA GLY A 260 6.05 9.85 1.54
C GLY A 260 4.84 9.14 0.92
N GLY A 261 5.06 7.90 0.49
CA GLY A 261 4.00 7.00 0.01
C GLY A 261 3.38 6.26 1.18
N THR A 262 2.05 6.20 1.26
CA THR A 262 1.33 5.36 2.23
C THR A 262 0.34 4.48 1.50
N THR A 263 0.71 3.24 1.26
CA THR A 263 -0.20 2.28 0.63
C THR A 263 -1.03 1.62 1.70
N VAL A 264 -2.37 1.63 1.56
CA VAL A 264 -3.28 0.90 2.45
C VAL A 264 -4.07 -0.12 1.63
N THR A 265 -4.05 -1.37 2.06
CA THR A 265 -4.78 -2.46 1.42
C THR A 265 -5.78 -3.02 2.40
N TYR A 266 -7.00 -3.20 1.94
CA TYR A 266 -8.03 -3.91 2.67
C TYR A 266 -8.40 -5.17 1.88
N ASP A 267 -8.33 -6.33 2.52
CA ASP A 267 -8.71 -7.62 1.93
C ASP A 267 -9.50 -8.48 2.93
N ALA A 268 -9.82 -9.72 2.53
CA ALA A 268 -10.52 -10.70 3.35
C ALA A 268 -11.82 -10.15 4.01
N TRP A 269 -12.58 -9.35 3.27
CA TRP A 269 -13.75 -8.68 3.81
C TRP A 269 -14.83 -9.65 4.29
N GLY A 270 -15.43 -9.34 5.44
CA GLY A 270 -16.50 -10.13 6.05
C GLY A 270 -16.06 -11.42 6.72
N ALA A 271 -14.75 -11.70 6.77
CA ALA A 271 -14.23 -12.80 7.58
C ALA A 271 -14.43 -12.50 9.08
N PRO A 272 -14.87 -13.44 9.92
CA PRO A 272 -15.02 -13.20 11.35
C PRO A 272 -13.65 -12.88 11.97
N VAL A 273 -13.55 -11.75 12.65
CA VAL A 273 -12.36 -11.36 13.42
C VAL A 273 -12.71 -11.30 14.89
N LYS A 274 -11.71 -11.46 15.75
CA LYS A 274 -11.85 -11.29 17.19
C LYS A 274 -10.76 -10.38 17.67
N ILE A 275 -11.14 -9.13 17.94
CA ILE A 275 -10.25 -8.11 18.45
C ILE A 275 -10.53 -8.00 19.96
N THR A 276 -9.48 -8.05 20.77
CA THR A 276 -9.62 -7.99 22.23
C THR A 276 -8.49 -7.21 22.86
N ALA A 277 -8.81 -6.47 23.92
CA ALA A 277 -7.83 -5.78 24.73
C ALA A 277 -6.75 -6.76 25.26
N PRO A 278 -5.50 -6.31 25.45
CA PRO A 278 -4.48 -7.11 26.09
C PRO A 278 -4.87 -7.51 27.53
N PRO A 279 -4.32 -8.61 28.08
CA PRO A 279 -4.51 -8.95 29.48
C PRO A 279 -4.09 -7.80 30.39
N ALA A 280 -4.87 -7.51 31.45
CA ALA A 280 -4.58 -6.38 32.34
C ALA A 280 -3.18 -6.45 32.99
N SER A 281 -2.62 -7.65 33.20
CA SER A 281 -1.25 -7.84 33.69
C SER A 281 -0.15 -7.36 32.73
N ASP A 282 -0.49 -7.27 31.46
CA ASP A 282 0.40 -6.85 30.37
C ASP A 282 0.18 -5.39 29.97
N VAL A 283 -0.74 -4.70 30.64
CA VAL A 283 -1.05 -3.30 30.41
C VAL A 283 -0.43 -2.46 31.51
N ILE A 284 0.21 -1.36 31.12
CA ILE A 284 0.55 -0.26 31.98
C ILE A 284 -0.25 0.96 31.56
N GLU A 285 -0.74 1.71 32.53
CA GLU A 285 -1.28 3.04 32.26
C GLU A 285 -0.11 3.97 31.92
N ARG A 286 -0.32 4.84 30.95
CA ARG A 286 0.67 5.87 30.67
C ARG A 286 0.85 6.72 31.94
N PRO A 287 2.08 6.91 32.45
CA PRO A 287 2.32 7.87 33.52
C PRO A 287 1.84 9.24 33.04
N ASP A 288 1.15 10.01 33.89
CA ASP A 288 0.80 11.40 33.59
C ASP A 288 2.08 12.11 33.11
N MET A 289 2.15 12.46 31.83
CA MET A 289 3.22 13.33 31.38
C MET A 289 2.96 14.70 32.01
N PRO A 290 3.93 15.29 32.73
CA PRO A 290 3.75 16.66 33.19
C PRO A 290 3.43 17.52 31.97
N ASP A 291 2.37 18.33 32.06
CA ASP A 291 2.03 19.32 31.05
C ASP A 291 3.33 20.00 30.60
N SER A 292 3.68 19.86 29.33
CA SER A 292 4.84 20.55 28.77
C SER A 292 4.78 22.01 29.21
N PRO A 293 5.85 22.57 29.81
CA PRO A 293 5.82 23.96 30.25
C PRO A 293 5.48 24.82 29.03
N GLN A 294 4.41 25.60 29.15
CA GLN A 294 3.99 26.56 28.13
C GLN A 294 5.21 27.47 27.83
N GLY A 295 5.79 27.29 26.65
CA GLY A 295 6.86 28.11 26.09
C GLY A 295 6.31 29.08 25.07
#